data_AF-A0A1G1E419-F1
#
_entry.id   AF-A0A1G1E419-F1
#
_cell.length_a   1.000
_cell.length_b   1.000
_cell.length_c   1.000
_cell.angle_alpha   90.00
_cell.angle_beta   90.00
_cell.angle_gamma   90.00
#
_symmetry.space_group_name_H-M   'P 1'
#
loop_
_entity.id
_entity.type
_entity.pdbx_description
1 polymer ?
#
loop_
_entity_poly.entity_id
_entity_poly.type
_entity_poly.pdbx_seq_one_letter_code
_entity_poly.pdbx_strand_id
1 'polypeptide(L)' 'MTKRFNDNILKAMKSSQEAIAVCKQAMVDANDESCRAMYSAILKDCEKHIKMLEGEIEAHKDQKKWDVE' A
#
# COMPACT_ATOMS: atom_id res chain seq x y z
N MET A 1 12.16 9.76 -16.41
CA MET A 1 10.94 9.12 -15.86
C MET A 1 10.21 10.21 -15.10
N THR A 2 8.91 10.40 -15.30
CA THR A 2 8.28 11.67 -14.90
C THR A 2 8.08 11.72 -13.37
N LYS A 3 8.29 12.90 -12.76
CA LYS A 3 7.86 13.23 -11.37
C LYS A 3 6.48 12.65 -11.03
N ARG A 4 5.56 12.74 -12.02
CA ARG A 4 4.21 12.19 -11.95
C ARG A 4 4.13 10.68 -11.68
N PHE A 5 5.08 9.88 -12.18
CA PHE A 5 5.10 8.44 -11.88
C PHE A 5 5.53 8.17 -10.42
N ASN A 6 6.55 8.87 -9.92
CA ASN A 6 6.95 8.78 -8.52
C ASN A 6 5.82 9.24 -7.59
N ASP A 7 5.11 10.32 -7.96
CA ASP A 7 3.91 10.77 -7.24
C ASP A 7 2.82 9.70 -7.19
N ASN A 8 2.64 8.94 -8.28
CA ASN A 8 1.66 7.86 -8.32
C ASN A 8 2.07 6.70 -7.41
N ILE A 9 3.36 6.36 -7.31
CA ILE A 9 3.86 5.36 -6.36
C ILE A 9 3.54 5.80 -4.92
N LEU A 10 3.83 7.06 -4.58
CA LEU A 10 3.54 7.60 -3.24
C LEU A 10 2.03 7.59 -2.94
N LYS A 11 1.19 7.97 -3.91
CA LYS A 11 -0.27 7.91 -3.77
C LYS A 11 -0.76 6.48 -3.56
N ALA A 12 -0.27 5.52 -4.34
CA ALA A 12 -0.63 4.11 -4.20
C ALA A 12 -0.23 3.56 -2.82
N MET A 13 0.94 3.95 -2.31
CA MET A 13 1.41 3.56 -0.98
C MET A 13 0.50 4.12 0.11
N LYS A 14 0.17 5.42 0.03
CA LYS A 14 -0.76 6.07 0.97
C LYS A 14 -2.14 5.41 0.95
N SER A 15 -2.71 5.17 -0.23
CA SER A 15 -4.00 4.47 -0.36
C SER A 15 -3.97 3.06 0.21
N SER A 16 -2.87 2.33 0.05
CA SER A 16 -2.70 0.99 0.63
C SER A 16 -2.62 1.04 2.16
N GLN A 17 -1.93 2.03 2.72
CA GLN A 17 -1.87 2.26 4.18
C GLN A 17 -3.24 2.62 4.77
N GLU A 18 -4.00 3.49 4.08
CA GLU A 18 -5.37 3.84 4.45
C GLU A 18 -6.29 2.60 4.39
N ALA A 19 -6.18 1.78 3.35
CA ALA A 19 -6.93 0.53 3.23
C ALA A 19 -6.62 -0.45 4.38
N ILE A 20 -5.35 -0.58 4.79
CA ILE A 20 -4.97 -1.38 5.96
C ILE A 20 -5.65 -0.87 7.23
N ALA A 21 -5.66 0.45 7.45
CA ALA A 21 -6.30 1.02 8.64
C ALA A 21 -7.81 0.70 8.67
N VAL A 22 -8.49 0.83 7.53
CA VAL A 22 -9.91 0.47 7.39
C VAL A 22 -10.12 -1.02 7.63
N CYS A 23 -9.32 -1.90 7.03
CA CYS A 23 -9.45 -3.35 7.20
C CYS A 23 -9.24 -3.78 8.66
N LYS A 24 -8.27 -3.16 9.37
CA LYS A 24 -8.05 -3.43 10.80
C LYS A 24 -9.28 -3.08 11.64
N GLN A 25 -9.87 -1.91 11.42
CA GLN A 25 -11.08 -1.51 12.13
C GLN A 25 -12.27 -2.40 11.76
N ALA A 26 -12.46 -2.69 10.48
CA ALA A 26 -13.55 -3.53 10.00
C ALA A 26 -13.47 -4.97 10.55
N MET A 27 -12.26 -5.50 10.80
CA MET A 27 -12.09 -6.78 11.48
C MET A 27 -12.50 -6.76 12.95
N VAL A 28 -12.32 -5.63 13.65
CA VAL A 28 -12.79 -5.43 15.03
C VAL A 28 -14.31 -5.34 15.07
N ASP A 29 -14.90 -4.64 14.11
CA ASP A 29 -16.34 -4.42 14.03
C ASP A 29 -17.11 -5.62 13.45
N ALA A 30 -16.42 -6.55 12.78
CA ALA A 30 -17.03 -7.72 12.14
C ALA A 30 -17.66 -8.66 13.18
N ASN A 31 -18.94 -8.97 12.98
CA ASN A 31 -19.72 -9.87 13.82
C ASN A 31 -19.61 -11.35 13.41
N ASP A 32 -18.93 -11.66 12.31
CA ASP A 32 -18.76 -13.01 11.76
C ASP A 32 -17.33 -13.27 11.26
N GLU A 33 -16.93 -14.54 11.28
CA GLU A 33 -15.60 -15.00 10.87
C GLU A 33 -15.35 -14.90 9.36
N SER A 34 -16.37 -15.06 8.51
CA SER A 34 -16.19 -14.93 7.06
C SER A 34 -15.88 -13.49 6.65
N CYS A 35 -16.53 -12.51 7.29
CA CYS A 35 -16.21 -11.09 7.11
C CYS A 35 -14.79 -10.76 7.60
N ARG A 36 -14.36 -11.31 8.74
CA ARG A 36 -12.97 -11.16 9.22
C ARG A 36 -11.95 -11.75 8.24
N ALA A 37 -12.25 -12.91 7.66
CA ALA A 37 -11.37 -13.56 6.68
C ALA A 37 -11.22 -12.70 5.42
N MET A 38 -12.31 -12.09 4.93
CA MET A 38 -12.27 -11.18 3.78
C MET A 38 -11.35 -9.97 4.04
N TYR A 39 -11.54 -9.25 5.15
CA TYR A 39 -10.70 -8.10 5.49
C TYR A 39 -9.25 -8.49 5.78
N SER A 40 -9.01 -9.68 6.34
CA SER A 40 -7.66 -10.21 6.55
C SER A 40 -6.94 -10.49 5.22
N ALA A 41 -7.64 -11.00 4.21
CA ALA A 41 -7.07 -11.20 2.88
C ALA A 41 -6.68 -9.87 2.23
N ILE A 42 -7.60 -8.88 2.24
CA ILE A 42 -7.32 -7.53 1.72
C ILE A 42 -6.12 -6.90 2.43
N LEU A 43 -6.05 -7.03 3.76
CA LEU A 43 -4.94 -6.52 4.56
C LEU A 43 -3.60 -7.12 4.12
N LYS A 44 -3.52 -8.45 3.95
CA LYS A 44 -2.29 -9.13 3.51
C LYS A 44 -1.86 -8.67 2.12
N ASP A 45 -2.80 -8.49 1.21
CA ASP A 45 -2.49 -7.99 -0.13
C ASP A 45 -2.00 -6.54 -0.11
N CYS A 46 -2.60 -5.68 0.73
CA CYS A 46 -2.11 -4.30 0.90
C CYS A 46 -0.69 -4.27 1.49
N GLU A 47 -0.38 -5.11 2.48
CA GLU A 47 0.98 -5.23 3.03
C GLU A 47 1.98 -5.68 1.98
N LYS A 48 1.59 -6.62 1.11
CA LYS A 48 2.42 -7.06 -0.02
C LYS A 48 2.62 -5.92 -1.03
N HIS A 49 1.57 -5.19 -1.38
CA HIS A 49 1.67 -4.05 -2.31
C HIS A 49 2.58 -2.95 -1.77
N ILE A 50 2.52 -2.62 -0.48
CA ILE A 50 3.42 -1.64 0.14
C ILE A 50 4.88 -2.06 -0.04
N LYS A 51 5.23 -3.32 0.26
CA LYS A 51 6.60 -3.81 0.07
C LYS A 51 7.07 -3.73 -1.38
N MET A 52 6.18 -4.02 -2.34
CA MET A 52 6.50 -3.88 -3.76
C MET A 52 6.74 -2.42 -4.15
N LEU A 53 5.91 -1.51 -3.66
CA LEU A 53 6.05 -0.07 -3.91
C LEU A 53 7.33 0.48 -3.27
N GLU A 54 7.65 0.10 -2.03
CA GLU A 54 8.92 0.44 -1.37
C GLU A 54 10.12 -0.04 -2.19
N GLY A 55 10.07 -1.28 -2.70
CA GLY A 55 11.12 -1.80 -3.59
C GLY A 55 11.29 -0.97 -4.87
N GLU A 56 10.19 -0.53 -5.48
CA GLU A 56 10.23 0.32 -6.67
C GLU A 56 10.82 1.71 -6.36
N ILE A 57 10.48 2.29 -5.20
CA ILE A 57 11.05 3.55 -4.72
C ILE A 57 12.57 3.44 -4.59
N GLU A 58 13.06 2.38 -3.93
CA GLU A 58 14.50 2.18 -3.77
C GLU A 58 15.20 1.95 -5.12
N ALA A 59 14.61 1.14 -6.00
CA ALA A 59 15.12 0.95 -7.36
C ALA A 59 15.21 2.28 -8.15
N HIS A 60 14.23 3.17 -7.98
CA HIS A 60 14.24 4.48 -8.62
C HIS A 60 15.32 5.41 -8.05
N LYS A 61 15.55 5.37 -6.73
CA LYS A 61 16.63 6.14 -6.09
C LYS A 61 18.00 5.69 -6.59
N ASP A 62 18.23 4.37 -6.62
CA ASP A 62 19.49 3.78 -7.12
C ASP A 62 19.77 4.14 -8.58
N GLN A 63 18.71 4.21 -9.40
CA GLN A 63 18.81 4.59 -10.80
C GLN A 63 18.88 6.11 -11.03
N LYS A 64 18.89 6.93 -9.97
CA LYS A 64 18.81 8.41 -10.03
C LYS A 64 17.59 8.90 -10.83
N LYS A 65 16.48 8.17 -10.73
CA LYS A 65 15.17 8.50 -11.32
C LYS A 65 14.17 9.01 -10.28
N TRP A 66 14.59 9.08 -9.02
CA TRP A 66 13.80 9.63 -7.93
C TRP A 66 14.02 11.14 -7.82
N ASP A 67 13.18 11.93 -8.49
CA ASP A 67 13.19 13.39 -8.37
C ASP A 67 12.69 13.78 -6.97
N VAL A 68 13.63 14.20 -6.11
CA VAL A 68 13.37 14.92 -4.85
C VAL A 68 13.38 16.41 -5.17
N GLU A 69 12.25 16.92 -5.67
CA GLU A 69 11.99 18.37 -5.78
C GLU A 69 10.74 18.75 -4.99
#